data_AF-A0A9D8BAU7-F1
#
_entry.id   AF-A0A9D8BAU7-F1
#
_cell.length_a   1.000
_cell.length_b   1.000
_cell.length_c   1.000
_cell.angle_alpha   90.00
_cell.angle_beta   90.00
_cell.angle_gamma   90.00
#
_symmetry.space_group_name_H-M   'P 1'
#
loop_
_entity.id
_entity.type
_entity.pdbx_description
1 polymer ?
#
loop_
_entity_poly.entity_id
_entity_poly.type
_entity_poly.pdbx_seq_one_letter_code
_entity_poly.pdbx_strand_id
1 'polypeptide(L)'
;MQSYDLGDFLKLSAVLNYQLSARPVNWDNVVTIILNGKPISDHDDDILLHVLDYLGGVYGHRKRRLGPYSVLHPLRSTSLLCQGSNRVELLDLMTSLLHDNFEDVNPKQFKDAEWARLNAKFNTFAKMLPDRDLVRLMERLEWLTKQQGDTYYQYIGHLLQHGSQYPEVVRVKLADRLDNTFDMRIDMEDPLQGVDFYENIFQMMFTVTYKGYHPERPHHST
;
A
#
# COMPACT_ATOMS: atom_id res chain seq x y z
N MET A 1 -15.23 10.59 -7.89
CA MET A 1 -15.07 9.12 -7.92
C MET A 1 -15.82 8.54 -6.75
N GLN A 2 -16.69 7.56 -6.97
CA GLN A 2 -17.32 6.81 -5.88
C GLN A 2 -16.35 5.68 -5.50
N SER A 3 -15.74 5.78 -4.31
CA SER A 3 -14.61 4.95 -3.82
C SER A 3 -14.93 3.48 -3.56
N TYR A 4 -15.99 2.94 -4.17
CA TYR A 4 -16.44 1.55 -4.06
C TYR A 4 -16.38 0.80 -5.40
N ASP A 5 -15.94 1.47 -6.47
CA ASP A 5 -15.77 0.85 -7.78
C ASP A 5 -14.37 0.22 -7.91
N LEU A 6 -14.34 -1.08 -8.22
CA LEU A 6 -13.12 -1.83 -8.52
C LEU A 6 -12.32 -1.17 -9.66
N GLY A 7 -13.01 -0.56 -10.64
CA GLY A 7 -12.37 0.18 -11.72
C GLY A 7 -11.50 1.34 -11.23
N ASP A 8 -11.95 2.04 -10.20
CA ASP A 8 -11.23 3.16 -9.60
C ASP A 8 -10.02 2.66 -8.77
N PHE A 9 -10.15 1.52 -8.08
CA PHE A 9 -9.04 0.87 -7.38
C PHE A 9 -7.92 0.40 -8.33
N LEU A 10 -8.29 -0.19 -9.47
CA LEU A 10 -7.32 -0.65 -10.48
C LEU A 10 -6.60 0.53 -11.13
N LYS A 11 -7.31 1.62 -11.44
CA LYS A 11 -6.69 2.86 -11.94
C LYS A 11 -5.70 3.43 -10.93
N LEU A 12 -6.09 3.54 -9.65
CA LEU A 12 -5.22 4.00 -8.57
C LEU A 12 -3.94 3.13 -8.49
N SER A 13 -4.11 1.81 -8.49
CA SER A 13 -3.01 0.85 -8.47
C SER A 13 -2.06 1.04 -9.65
N ALA A 14 -2.60 1.18 -10.87
CA ALA A 14 -1.81 1.36 -12.08
C ALA A 14 -1.03 2.68 -12.08
N VAL A 15 -1.67 3.77 -11.68
CA VAL A 15 -1.05 5.11 -11.62
C VAL A 15 0.06 5.15 -10.58
N LEU A 16 -0.18 4.63 -9.37
CA LEU A 16 0.86 4.55 -8.33
C LEU A 16 2.02 3.66 -8.78
N ASN A 17 1.74 2.48 -9.36
CA ASN A 17 2.78 1.59 -9.85
C ASN A 17 3.61 2.21 -10.99
N TYR A 18 2.99 3.02 -11.85
CA TYR A 18 3.70 3.79 -12.88
C TYR A 18 4.67 4.80 -12.24
N GLN A 19 4.24 5.57 -11.24
CA GLN A 19 5.12 6.51 -10.54
C GLN A 19 6.29 5.81 -9.83
N LEU A 20 6.01 4.68 -9.18
CA LEU A 20 7.04 3.87 -8.50
C LEU A 20 8.05 3.22 -9.46
N SER A 21 7.70 3.08 -10.74
CA SER A 21 8.59 2.53 -11.77
C SER A 21 9.55 3.59 -12.34
N ALA A 22 9.32 4.88 -12.07
CA ALA A 22 10.18 5.97 -12.52
C ALA A 22 11.55 5.94 -11.81
N ARG A 23 12.58 6.46 -12.50
CA ARG A 23 13.93 6.62 -11.93
C ARG A 23 14.43 8.05 -12.18
N PRO A 24 14.55 8.90 -11.15
CA PRO A 24 14.12 8.68 -9.76
C PRO A 24 12.59 8.63 -9.61
N VAL A 25 12.10 8.11 -8.48
CA VAL A 25 10.68 8.19 -8.11
C VAL A 25 10.33 9.65 -7.78
N ASN A 26 9.22 10.14 -8.31
CA ASN A 26 8.70 11.47 -7.98
C ASN A 26 7.68 11.34 -6.83
N TRP A 27 8.11 11.66 -5.61
CA TRP A 27 7.27 11.53 -4.43
C TRP A 27 6.17 12.60 -4.34
N ASP A 28 6.40 13.81 -4.87
CA ASP A 28 5.38 14.87 -4.94
C ASP A 28 4.14 14.41 -5.73
N ASN A 29 4.38 13.74 -6.86
CA ASN A 29 3.29 13.14 -7.65
C ASN A 29 2.57 12.04 -6.86
N VAL A 30 3.30 11.21 -6.12
CA VAL A 30 2.71 10.15 -5.29
C VAL A 30 1.83 10.76 -4.20
N VAL A 31 2.27 11.82 -3.52
CA VAL A 31 1.45 12.56 -2.54
C VAL A 31 0.18 13.10 -3.21
N THR A 32 0.31 13.76 -4.36
CA THR A 32 -0.83 14.30 -5.12
C THR A 32 -1.88 13.22 -5.44
N ILE A 33 -1.43 12.02 -5.84
CA ILE A 33 -2.31 10.88 -6.14
C ILE A 33 -2.99 10.38 -4.86
N ILE A 34 -2.24 10.19 -3.77
CA ILE A 34 -2.77 9.69 -2.49
C ILE A 34 -3.82 10.65 -1.93
N LEU A 35 -3.55 11.95 -1.97
CA LEU A 35 -4.45 13.00 -1.46
C LEU A 35 -5.70 13.18 -2.33
N ASN A 36 -5.67 12.73 -3.59
CA ASN A 36 -6.78 12.85 -4.53
C ASN A 36 -7.35 14.28 -4.60
N GLY A 37 -6.45 15.27 -4.68
CA GLY A 37 -6.80 16.69 -4.76
C GLY A 37 -7.25 17.34 -3.45
N LYS A 38 -7.20 16.63 -2.31
CA LYS A 38 -7.45 17.26 -1.01
C LYS A 38 -6.26 18.11 -0.57
N PRO A 39 -6.50 19.31 -0.01
CA PRO A 39 -5.43 20.18 0.42
C PRO A 39 -4.73 19.63 1.66
N ILE A 40 -3.44 19.93 1.76
CA ILE A 40 -2.59 19.71 2.92
C ILE A 40 -1.69 20.94 3.10
N SER A 41 -1.16 21.18 4.29
CA SER A 41 -0.22 22.29 4.51
C SER A 41 1.17 21.97 3.94
N ASP A 42 1.93 22.99 3.52
CA ASP A 42 3.30 22.81 3.02
C ASP A 42 4.22 22.12 4.05
N HIS A 43 3.98 22.36 5.34
CA HIS A 43 4.73 21.72 6.42
C HIS A 43 4.45 20.21 6.50
N ASP A 44 3.17 19.84 6.44
CA ASP A 44 2.77 18.43 6.51
C ASP A 44 3.16 17.67 5.22
N ASP A 45 3.12 18.36 4.07
CA ASP A 45 3.59 17.82 2.78
C ASP A 45 5.08 17.45 2.83
N ASP A 46 5.92 18.33 3.36
CA ASP A 46 7.36 18.09 3.56
C ASP A 46 7.62 16.88 4.47
N ILE A 47 6.83 16.73 5.55
CA ILE A 47 6.90 15.55 6.42
C ILE A 47 6.52 14.28 5.65
N LEU A 48 5.45 14.30 4.84
CA LEU A 48 5.04 13.15 4.03
C LEU A 48 6.11 12.75 3.02
N LEU A 49 6.76 13.71 2.36
CA LEU A 49 7.86 13.41 1.43
C LEU A 49 9.00 12.67 2.12
N HIS A 50 9.37 13.06 3.34
CA HIS A 50 10.36 12.33 4.15
C HIS A 50 9.90 10.93 4.56
N VAL A 51 8.62 10.75 4.90
CA VAL A 51 8.03 9.43 5.20
C VAL A 51 8.07 8.53 3.96
N LEU A 52 7.70 9.05 2.79
CA LEU A 52 7.72 8.30 1.53
C LEU A 52 9.14 7.93 1.09
N ASP A 53 10.12 8.82 1.26
CA ASP A 53 11.52 8.52 0.99
C ASP A 53 12.10 7.47 1.98
N TYR A 54 11.62 7.45 3.23
CA TYR A 54 11.89 6.34 4.16
C TYR A 54 11.27 5.03 3.65
N LEU A 55 9.99 5.04 3.29
CA LEU A 55 9.25 3.87 2.81
C LEU A 55 9.85 3.28 1.55
N GLY A 56 10.22 4.12 0.58
CA GLY A 56 10.94 3.69 -0.62
C GLY A 56 12.28 3.02 -0.29
N GLY A 57 12.93 3.44 0.80
CA GLY A 57 14.15 2.83 1.31
C GLY A 57 13.94 1.47 1.98
N VAL A 58 12.97 1.36 2.91
CA VAL A 58 12.73 0.11 3.65
C VAL A 58 12.07 -0.97 2.80
N TYR A 59 11.17 -0.60 1.89
CA TYR A 59 10.54 -1.53 0.97
C TYR A 59 11.41 -1.81 -0.27
N GLY A 60 12.25 -0.86 -0.69
CA GLY A 60 13.34 -1.06 -1.67
C GLY A 60 12.94 -1.79 -2.96
N HIS A 61 13.86 -2.61 -3.48
CA HIS A 61 13.63 -3.51 -4.63
C HIS A 61 12.82 -4.77 -4.28
N ARG A 62 12.14 -4.82 -3.11
CA ARG A 62 11.26 -5.95 -2.77
C ARG A 62 10.03 -5.88 -3.66
N LYS A 63 10.10 -6.56 -4.80
CA LYS A 63 8.92 -7.03 -5.51
C LYS A 63 8.30 -8.14 -4.64
N ARG A 64 6.97 -8.15 -4.50
CA ARG A 64 6.27 -9.33 -3.99
C ARG A 64 6.62 -10.54 -4.90
N ARG A 65 6.58 -11.76 -4.35
CA ARG A 65 6.99 -13.02 -5.03
C ARG A 65 6.29 -13.20 -6.39
N LEU A 66 5.09 -12.64 -6.51
CA LEU A 66 4.36 -12.21 -7.72
C LEU A 66 3.73 -10.85 -7.36
N GLY A 67 3.80 -9.83 -8.23
CA GLY A 67 3.09 -8.57 -8.05
C GLY A 67 3.93 -7.28 -7.87
N PRO A 68 3.26 -6.13 -7.71
CA PRO A 68 3.86 -4.80 -7.65
C PRO A 68 4.76 -4.58 -6.42
N TYR A 69 5.44 -3.43 -6.35
CA TYR A 69 6.30 -3.07 -5.21
C TYR A 69 5.52 -3.18 -3.88
N SER A 70 6.16 -3.70 -2.82
CA SER A 70 5.52 -3.84 -1.50
C SER A 70 5.04 -2.50 -0.92
N VAL A 71 5.72 -1.40 -1.25
CA VAL A 71 5.27 -0.04 -0.90
C VAL A 71 3.91 0.32 -1.52
N LEU A 72 3.43 -0.37 -2.55
CA LEU A 72 2.15 -0.06 -3.17
C LEU A 72 0.97 -0.20 -2.19
N HIS A 73 0.99 -1.23 -1.35
CA HIS A 73 -0.07 -1.49 -0.38
C HIS A 73 -0.33 -0.31 0.58
N PRO A 74 0.69 0.18 1.34
CA PRO A 74 0.47 1.32 2.22
C PRO A 74 0.06 2.60 1.47
N LEU A 75 0.52 2.82 0.22
CA LEU A 75 0.09 3.98 -0.58
C LEU A 75 -1.38 3.89 -0.98
N ARG A 76 -1.84 2.73 -1.44
CA ARG A 76 -3.25 2.51 -1.82
C ARG A 76 -4.17 2.59 -0.60
N SER A 77 -3.81 1.91 0.50
CA SER A 77 -4.55 1.98 1.77
C SER A 77 -4.71 3.43 2.23
N THR A 78 -3.63 4.22 2.17
CA THR A 78 -3.65 5.64 2.55
C THR A 78 -4.53 6.46 1.60
N SER A 79 -4.53 6.19 0.30
CA SER A 79 -5.44 6.87 -0.64
C SER A 79 -6.90 6.51 -0.37
N LEU A 80 -7.21 5.24 -0.05
CA LEU A 80 -8.56 4.81 0.34
C LEU A 80 -9.03 5.50 1.63
N LEU A 81 -8.16 5.57 2.65
CA LEU A 81 -8.42 6.31 3.88
C LEU A 81 -8.70 7.79 3.59
N CYS A 82 -7.85 8.39 2.75
CA CYS A 82 -7.99 9.79 2.36
C CYS A 82 -9.33 10.01 1.68
N GLN A 83 -9.71 9.18 0.70
CA GLN A 83 -11.00 9.27 0.00
C GLN A 83 -12.20 9.18 0.95
N GLY A 84 -12.18 8.24 1.90
CA GLY A 84 -13.24 8.05 2.88
C GLY A 84 -13.30 9.10 3.99
N SER A 85 -12.30 9.97 4.12
CA SER A 85 -12.21 10.99 5.17
C SER A 85 -12.63 12.36 4.67
N ASN A 86 -13.37 13.13 5.48
CA ASN A 86 -13.77 14.49 5.10
C ASN A 86 -12.59 15.49 5.09
N ARG A 87 -11.57 15.21 5.90
CA ARG A 87 -10.36 16.03 6.04
C ARG A 87 -9.14 15.15 5.99
N VAL A 88 -8.03 15.76 5.58
CA VAL A 88 -6.71 15.14 5.60
C VAL A 88 -6.04 15.55 6.91
N GLU A 89 -5.67 14.56 7.72
CA GLU A 89 -4.93 14.75 8.96
C GLU A 89 -3.58 14.03 8.81
N LEU A 90 -2.47 14.76 8.97
CA LEU A 90 -1.12 14.21 8.77
C LEU A 90 -0.91 12.91 9.56
N LEU A 91 -1.32 12.90 10.83
CA LEU A 91 -1.12 11.76 11.70
C LEU A 91 -1.87 10.52 11.22
N ASP A 92 -3.05 10.67 10.64
CA ASP A 92 -3.84 9.55 10.08
C ASP A 92 -3.17 9.01 8.81
N LEU A 93 -2.65 9.89 7.95
CA LEU A 93 -1.87 9.50 6.76
C LEU A 93 -0.60 8.74 7.16
N MET A 94 0.20 9.28 8.09
CA MET A 94 1.42 8.65 8.57
C MET A 94 1.14 7.30 9.23
N THR A 95 0.07 7.21 10.03
CA THR A 95 -0.36 5.95 10.65
C THR A 95 -0.67 4.91 9.57
N SER A 96 -1.41 5.28 8.52
CA SER A 96 -1.75 4.39 7.41
C SER A 96 -0.53 4.00 6.56
N LEU A 97 0.38 4.93 6.30
CA LEU A 97 1.59 4.68 5.52
C LEU A 97 2.57 3.74 6.23
N LEU A 98 2.61 3.80 7.57
CA LEU A 98 3.57 3.07 8.40
C LEU A 98 2.96 1.85 9.12
N HIS A 99 1.68 1.53 8.92
CA HIS A 99 0.98 0.54 9.75
C HIS A 99 1.61 -0.85 9.77
N ASP A 100 2.19 -1.30 8.65
CA ASP A 100 2.89 -2.59 8.56
C ASP A 100 4.38 -2.50 8.90
N ASN A 101 4.91 -1.31 9.20
CA ASN A 101 6.36 -1.09 9.30
C ASN A 101 7.00 -1.96 10.39
N PHE A 102 6.34 -2.15 11.53
CA PHE A 102 6.86 -2.99 12.62
C PHE A 102 6.71 -4.49 12.36
N GLU A 103 5.84 -4.90 11.42
CA GLU A 103 5.72 -6.30 10.99
C GLU A 103 6.72 -6.63 9.87
N ASP A 104 6.85 -5.74 8.89
CA ASP A 104 7.60 -5.97 7.66
C ASP A 104 9.09 -5.66 7.76
N VAL A 105 9.48 -4.67 8.57
CA VAL A 105 10.84 -4.13 8.60
C VAL A 105 11.63 -4.75 9.74
N ASN A 106 12.50 -5.71 9.40
CA ASN A 106 13.45 -6.28 10.34
C ASN A 106 14.86 -5.72 10.09
N PRO A 107 15.49 -5.05 11.08
CA PRO A 107 16.84 -4.49 10.95
C PRO A 107 17.89 -5.50 10.46
N LYS A 108 17.72 -6.78 10.82
CA LYS A 108 18.65 -7.87 10.44
C LYS A 108 18.67 -8.16 8.94
N GLN A 109 17.70 -7.64 8.18
CA GLN A 109 17.62 -7.80 6.72
C GLN A 109 18.49 -6.78 5.96
N PHE A 110 19.06 -5.80 6.65
CA PHE A 110 19.86 -4.72 6.05
C PHE A 110 21.32 -4.80 6.51
N LYS A 111 22.23 -4.27 5.69
CA LYS A 111 23.62 -4.04 6.14
C LYS A 111 23.65 -2.88 7.14
N ASP A 112 24.59 -2.90 8.09
CA ASP A 112 24.67 -1.87 9.15
C ASP A 112 24.66 -0.43 8.61
N ALA A 113 25.44 -0.14 7.57
CA ALA A 113 25.48 1.19 6.96
C ALA A 113 24.17 1.59 6.28
N GLU A 114 23.47 0.63 5.67
CA GLU A 114 22.17 0.86 5.04
C GLU A 114 21.08 1.08 6.09
N TRP A 115 21.09 0.28 7.16
CA TRP A 115 20.18 0.44 8.28
C TRP A 115 20.39 1.78 8.99
N ALA A 116 21.64 2.18 9.22
CA ALA A 116 21.96 3.48 9.80
C ALA A 116 21.39 4.64 8.95
N ARG A 117 21.45 4.53 7.62
CA ARG A 117 20.85 5.51 6.70
C ARG A 117 19.32 5.51 6.78
N LEU A 118 18.68 4.34 6.83
CA LEU A 118 17.22 4.23 6.96
C LEU A 118 16.73 4.79 8.31
N ASN A 119 17.44 4.51 9.40
CA ASN A 119 17.17 5.10 10.70
C ASN A 119 17.35 6.63 10.70
N ALA A 120 18.36 7.14 10.00
CA ALA A 120 18.52 8.59 9.85
C ALA A 120 17.32 9.23 9.14
N LYS A 121 16.78 8.57 8.10
CA LYS A 121 15.55 9.01 7.42
C LYS A 121 14.34 8.98 8.36
N PHE A 122 14.14 7.88 9.10
CA PHE A 122 13.06 7.79 10.10
C PHE A 122 13.14 8.93 11.13
N ASN A 123 14.35 9.15 11.67
CA ASN A 123 14.60 10.20 12.64
C ASN A 123 14.44 11.62 12.07
N THR A 124 14.48 11.80 10.74
CA THR A 124 14.31 13.11 10.11
C THR A 124 12.88 13.57 10.26
N PHE A 125 11.90 12.80 9.77
CA PHE A 125 10.49 13.18 9.91
C PHE A 125 10.01 13.10 11.37
N ALA A 126 10.55 12.17 12.18
CA ALA A 126 10.16 12.07 13.59
C ALA A 126 10.49 13.33 14.38
N LYS A 127 11.60 14.02 14.05
CA LYS A 127 11.99 15.30 14.68
C LYS A 127 11.18 16.51 14.20
N MET A 128 10.48 16.38 13.07
CA MET A 128 9.62 17.45 12.56
C MET A 128 8.26 17.44 13.24
N LEU A 129 7.84 16.31 13.81
CA LEU A 129 6.60 16.20 14.56
C LEU A 129 6.73 16.82 15.96
N PRO A 130 5.66 17.44 16.48
CA PRO A 130 5.54 17.71 17.91
C PRO A 130 5.66 16.42 18.73
N ASP A 131 6.31 16.48 19.90
CA ASP A 131 6.53 15.30 20.77
C ASP A 131 5.24 14.51 21.04
N ARG A 132 4.14 15.22 21.28
CA ARG A 132 2.83 14.62 21.52
C ARG A 132 2.34 13.79 20.32
N ASP A 133 2.57 14.28 19.11
CA ASP A 133 2.11 13.61 17.89
C ASP A 133 3.02 12.45 17.52
N LEU A 134 4.32 12.55 17.80
CA LEU A 134 5.22 11.40 17.69
C LEU A 134 4.83 10.27 18.65
N VAL A 135 4.56 10.58 19.92
CA VAL A 135 4.09 9.58 20.90
C VAL A 135 2.80 8.91 20.41
N ARG A 136 1.84 9.71 19.93
CA ARG A 136 0.58 9.20 19.38
C ARG A 136 0.79 8.34 18.14
N LEU A 137 1.68 8.73 17.23
CA LEU A 137 2.00 7.92 16.06
C LEU A 137 2.50 6.54 16.50
N MET A 138 3.46 6.51 17.43
CA MET A 138 4.05 5.27 17.92
C MET A 138 3.02 4.36 18.59
N GLU A 139 2.14 4.92 19.43
CA GLU A 139 1.03 4.18 20.06
C GLU A 139 0.09 3.57 19.01
N ARG A 140 -0.30 4.35 17.99
CA ARG A 140 -1.19 3.86 16.92
C ARG A 140 -0.55 2.73 16.13
N LEU A 141 0.74 2.85 15.79
CA LEU A 141 1.47 1.81 15.08
C LEU A 141 1.60 0.54 15.91
N GLU A 142 1.83 0.66 17.22
CA GLU A 142 1.85 -0.47 18.15
C GLU A 142 0.51 -1.22 18.15
N TRP A 143 -0.62 -0.50 18.26
CA TRP A 143 -1.96 -1.12 18.25
C TRP A 143 -2.34 -1.72 16.90
N LEU A 144 -1.76 -1.23 15.80
CA LEU A 144 -1.93 -1.78 14.45
C LEU A 144 -1.03 -2.99 14.19
N THR A 145 -0.04 -3.25 15.04
CA THR A 145 0.91 -4.36 14.90
C THR A 145 0.43 -5.58 15.67
N LYS A 146 0.30 -6.71 14.99
CA LYS A 146 -0.02 -8.00 15.61
C LYS A 146 1.21 -8.53 16.36
N GLN A 147 1.05 -8.80 17.67
CA GLN A 147 2.15 -9.32 18.48
C GLN A 147 2.42 -10.80 18.21
N GLN A 148 3.66 -11.22 18.49
CA GLN A 148 4.07 -12.61 18.31
C GLN A 148 3.28 -13.53 19.26
N GLY A 149 2.55 -14.49 18.68
CA GLY A 149 1.73 -15.44 19.43
C GLY A 149 0.24 -15.07 19.52
N ASP A 150 -0.14 -13.86 19.11
CA ASP A 150 -1.56 -13.48 19.06
C ASP A 150 -2.32 -14.27 17.98
N THR A 151 -3.55 -14.65 18.31
CA THR A 151 -4.55 -14.95 17.31
C THR A 151 -5.05 -13.66 16.66
N TYR A 152 -5.58 -13.75 15.44
CA TYR A 152 -6.17 -12.58 14.78
C TYR A 152 -7.30 -11.94 15.61
N TYR A 153 -8.11 -12.75 16.29
CA TYR A 153 -9.20 -12.25 17.15
C TYR A 153 -8.68 -11.47 18.37
N GLN A 154 -7.58 -11.93 19.00
CA GLN A 154 -6.96 -11.21 20.10
C GLN A 154 -6.42 -9.86 19.65
N TYR A 155 -5.68 -9.84 18.53
CA TYR A 155 -5.18 -8.61 17.91
C TYR A 155 -6.31 -7.60 17.62
N ILE A 156 -7.37 -8.02 16.93
CA ILE A 156 -8.52 -7.16 16.65
C ILE A 156 -9.20 -6.71 17.95
N GLY A 157 -9.31 -7.59 18.95
CA GLY A 157 -9.81 -7.25 20.28
C GLY A 157 -9.01 -6.13 20.94
N HIS A 158 -7.68 -6.22 20.95
CA HIS A 158 -6.79 -5.19 21.49
C HIS A 158 -6.92 -3.86 20.73
N LEU A 159 -6.91 -3.90 19.39
CA LEU A 159 -7.11 -2.71 18.57
C LEU A 159 -8.45 -2.02 18.90
N LEU A 160 -9.53 -2.80 19.01
CA LEU A 160 -10.87 -2.27 19.29
C LEU A 160 -11.02 -1.72 20.72
N GLN A 161 -10.23 -2.20 21.69
CA GLN A 161 -10.18 -1.61 23.04
C GLN A 161 -9.76 -0.13 23.01
N HIS A 162 -8.94 0.26 22.02
CA HIS A 162 -8.51 1.65 21.83
C HIS A 162 -9.42 2.45 20.88
N GLY A 163 -10.25 1.77 20.08
CA GLY A 163 -11.06 2.38 19.02
C GLY A 163 -12.10 3.41 19.48
N SER A 164 -12.57 3.34 20.74
CA SER A 164 -13.49 4.37 21.27
C SER A 164 -12.80 5.70 21.56
N GLN A 165 -11.54 5.64 21.99
CA GLN A 165 -10.73 6.83 22.28
C GLN A 165 -9.98 7.33 21.03
N TYR A 166 -9.63 6.40 20.14
CA TYR A 166 -8.85 6.65 18.92
C TYR A 166 -9.54 6.03 17.70
N PRO A 167 -10.71 6.56 17.28
CA PRO A 167 -11.49 6.01 16.17
C PRO A 167 -10.76 6.03 14.82
N GLU A 168 -9.75 6.88 14.67
CA GLU A 168 -8.87 6.91 13.52
C GLU A 168 -8.06 5.62 13.31
N VAL A 169 -7.69 4.90 14.37
CA VAL A 169 -6.97 3.63 14.26
C VAL A 169 -7.86 2.58 13.60
N VAL A 170 -9.15 2.58 13.97
CA VAL A 170 -10.16 1.74 13.32
C VAL A 170 -10.33 2.13 11.85
N ARG A 171 -10.36 3.42 11.53
CA ARG A 171 -10.46 3.90 10.14
C ARG A 171 -9.26 3.46 9.30
N VAL A 172 -8.04 3.58 9.83
CA VAL A 172 -6.83 3.07 9.18
C VAL A 172 -6.93 1.57 8.95
N LYS A 173 -7.35 0.79 9.97
CA LYS A 173 -7.47 -0.66 9.82
C LYS A 173 -8.53 -1.08 8.80
N LEU A 174 -9.63 -0.33 8.72
CA LEU A 174 -10.66 -0.53 7.70
C LEU A 174 -10.15 -0.22 6.29
N ALA A 175 -9.35 0.85 6.12
CA ALA A 175 -8.72 1.17 4.85
C ALA A 175 -7.71 0.08 4.41
N ASP A 176 -6.89 -0.42 5.35
CA ASP A 176 -6.01 -1.57 5.15
C ASP A 176 -6.82 -2.80 4.70
N ARG A 177 -7.88 -3.18 5.42
CA ARG A 177 -8.73 -4.31 5.02
C ARG A 177 -9.45 -4.11 3.70
N LEU A 178 -9.84 -2.89 3.37
CA LEU A 178 -10.44 -2.60 2.08
C LEU A 178 -9.44 -2.78 0.94
N ASP A 179 -8.20 -2.29 1.10
CA ASP A 179 -7.12 -2.53 0.13
C ASP A 179 -6.92 -4.03 -0.08
N ASN A 180 -6.75 -4.80 1.00
CA ASN A 180 -6.57 -6.25 0.90
C ASN A 180 -7.77 -6.94 0.25
N THR A 181 -8.99 -6.46 0.48
CA THR A 181 -10.20 -7.03 -0.14
C THR A 181 -10.19 -6.84 -1.66
N PHE A 182 -9.75 -5.68 -2.14
CA PHE A 182 -9.61 -5.44 -3.57
C PHE A 182 -8.36 -6.11 -4.17
N ASP A 183 -7.27 -6.21 -3.40
CA ASP A 183 -6.01 -6.86 -3.79
C ASP A 183 -6.13 -8.39 -3.85
N MET A 184 -6.96 -9.03 -3.02
CA MET A 184 -7.21 -10.49 -3.04
C MET A 184 -7.74 -11.00 -4.40
N ARG A 185 -8.21 -10.12 -5.29
CA ARG A 185 -8.55 -10.49 -6.68
C ARG A 185 -7.38 -10.35 -7.66
N ILE A 186 -6.31 -9.66 -7.30
CA ILE A 186 -5.04 -9.64 -8.05
C ILE A 186 -4.28 -10.95 -7.86
N ASP A 187 -4.53 -11.67 -6.76
CA ASP A 187 -4.06 -13.04 -6.53
C ASP A 187 -4.96 -14.12 -7.19
N MET A 188 -6.01 -13.76 -7.93
CA MET A 188 -6.58 -14.70 -8.90
C MET A 188 -5.53 -14.86 -10.01
N GLU A 189 -4.99 -16.08 -10.17
CA GLU A 189 -4.23 -16.45 -11.38
C GLU A 189 -5.01 -15.91 -12.58
N ASP A 190 -4.36 -15.08 -13.41
CA ASP A 190 -4.95 -14.68 -14.67
C ASP A 190 -5.29 -15.99 -15.41
N PRO A 191 -6.57 -16.24 -15.76
CA PRO A 191 -6.94 -17.43 -16.52
C PRO A 191 -6.18 -17.53 -17.86
N LEU A 192 -5.63 -16.40 -18.31
CA LEU A 192 -4.82 -16.25 -19.51
C LEU A 192 -3.30 -16.23 -19.23
N GLN A 193 -2.86 -16.50 -17.99
CA GLN A 193 -1.45 -16.62 -17.67
C GLN A 193 -0.84 -17.80 -18.45
N GLY A 194 0.04 -17.50 -19.42
CA GLY A 194 0.58 -18.48 -20.37
C GLY A 194 -0.12 -18.48 -21.73
N VAL A 195 -1.09 -17.60 -21.95
CA VAL A 195 -1.79 -17.39 -23.22
C VAL A 195 -1.31 -16.09 -23.84
N ASP A 196 -0.63 -16.17 -24.99
CA ASP A 196 -0.37 -14.98 -25.80
C ASP A 196 -1.67 -14.54 -26.49
N PHE A 197 -2.48 -13.77 -25.76
CA PHE A 197 -3.79 -13.29 -26.19
C PHE A 197 -3.72 -12.55 -27.53
N TYR A 198 -2.68 -11.72 -27.73
CA TYR A 198 -2.51 -10.95 -28.95
C TYR A 198 -2.15 -11.85 -30.13
N GLU A 199 -1.31 -12.87 -29.93
CA GLU A 199 -1.02 -13.88 -30.95
C GLU A 199 -2.28 -14.65 -31.36
N ASN A 200 -3.10 -15.05 -30.38
CA ASN A 200 -4.34 -15.80 -30.65
C ASN A 200 -5.37 -14.96 -31.45
N ILE A 201 -5.57 -13.69 -31.10
CA ILE A 201 -6.43 -12.77 -31.86
C ILE A 201 -5.87 -12.57 -33.28
N PHE A 202 -4.55 -12.38 -33.41
CA PHE A 202 -3.92 -12.18 -34.71
C PHE A 202 -4.08 -13.41 -35.61
N GLN A 203 -3.82 -14.61 -35.09
CA GLN A 203 -4.01 -15.85 -35.86
C GLN A 203 -5.48 -16.07 -36.21
N MET A 204 -6.41 -15.84 -35.28
CA MET A 204 -7.85 -15.97 -35.55
C MET A 204 -8.34 -15.02 -36.65
N MET A 205 -7.85 -13.78 -36.67
CA MET A 205 -8.30 -12.75 -37.60
C MET A 205 -7.59 -12.80 -38.96
N PHE A 206 -6.34 -13.26 -39.00
CA PHE A 206 -5.45 -13.07 -40.15
C PHE A 206 -4.80 -14.35 -40.69
N THR A 207 -4.95 -15.51 -40.03
CA THR A 207 -4.45 -16.79 -40.54
C THR A 207 -5.56 -17.82 -40.71
N VAL A 208 -5.56 -18.52 -41.84
CA VAL A 208 -6.59 -19.54 -42.16
C VAL A 208 -6.30 -20.89 -41.49
N THR A 209 -5.17 -21.01 -40.79
CA THR A 209 -4.65 -22.25 -40.20
C THR A 209 -4.80 -22.29 -38.68
N TYR A 210 -5.41 -21.27 -38.06
CA TYR A 210 -5.64 -21.24 -36.63
C TYR A 210 -6.60 -22.36 -36.21
N LYS A 211 -6.14 -23.23 -35.31
CA LYS A 211 -6.89 -24.42 -34.84
C LYS A 211 -7.66 -24.17 -33.53
N GLY A 212 -7.68 -22.93 -33.04
CA GLY A 212 -8.25 -22.58 -31.75
C GLY A 212 -7.27 -22.76 -30.58
N TYR A 213 -7.41 -21.90 -29.57
CA TYR A 213 -6.68 -22.01 -28.32
C TYR A 213 -7.21 -23.20 -27.51
N HIS A 214 -6.31 -24.10 -27.12
CA HIS A 214 -6.62 -25.23 -26.26
C HIS A 214 -6.01 -24.97 -24.89
N PRO A 215 -6.81 -24.57 -23.89
CA PRO A 215 -6.28 -24.29 -22.57
C PRO A 215 -5.69 -25.55 -21.93
N GLU A 216 -4.50 -25.41 -21.33
CA GLU A 216 -3.84 -26.50 -20.59
C GLU A 216 -4.63 -26.91 -19.34
N ARG A 217 -5.45 -25.99 -18.81
CA ARG A 217 -6.33 -26.22 -17.67
C ARG A 217 -7.78 -26.13 -18.12
N PRO A 218 -8.63 -27.13 -17.85
CA PRO A 218 -10.06 -27.02 -18.11
C PRO A 218 -10.67 -25.88 -17.29
N HIS A 219 -11.69 -25.22 -17.84
CA HIS A 219 -12.47 -24.23 -17.08
C HIS A 219 -12.96 -24.85 -15.76
N HIS A 220 -12.66 -24.21 -14.63
CA HIS A 220 -13.19 -24.62 -13.34
C HIS A 220 -14.72 -24.51 -13.37
N SER A 221 -15.41 -25.64 -13.27
CA SER A 221 -16.85 -25.66 -13.01
C SER A 221 -17.08 -25.40 -11.53
N THR A 222 -17.46 -24.16 -11.22
CA THR A 222 -18.03 -23.62 -9.96
C THR A 222 -17.22 -23.79 -8.68
#